data_AF-A0A0F0FS37-F1
#
_entry.id   AF-A0A0F0FS37-F1
#
_cell.length_a   1.000
_cell.length_b   1.000
_cell.length_c   1.000
_cell.angle_alpha   90.00
_cell.angle_beta   90.00
_cell.angle_gamma   90.00
#
_symmetry.space_group_name_H-M   'P 1'
#
loop_
_entity.id
_entity.type
_entity.pdbx_description
1 polymer ?
#
loop_
_entity_poly.entity_id
_entity_poly.type
_entity_poly.pdbx_seq_one_letter_code
_entity_poly.pdbx_strand_id
1 'polypeptide(L)'
;MKRPPRLHSLLVSACAFLACGTSLGATADAAPFPTHPIRLVVPFTSGGIADVMSRVLAEKLKESLGQSVVVENRPGAGTMQGLNDVVAGHAQVMFADLAAADAFIKAGKLTALGLTSAQPSPSRPQWQTIAQAGLPGYASTSWLGLLAPANTPPQVIGRLNEAVLKALRNGEVKARFAALNVDLAPSSPEAFRRFISSDAARWSEIARATGAAVE
;
A
#
# COMPACT_ATOMS: atom_id res chain seq x y z
N MET A 1 -23.06 -42.08 -13.92
CA MET A 1 -22.13 -41.39 -12.97
C MET A 1 -20.70 -41.55 -13.47
N LYS A 2 -20.01 -40.41 -13.64
CA LYS A 2 -18.55 -40.20 -13.77
C LYS A 2 -17.74 -41.13 -14.70
N ARG A 3 -17.21 -40.56 -15.80
CA ARG A 3 -15.78 -40.65 -16.16
C ARG A 3 -15.38 -39.63 -17.25
N PRO A 4 -14.10 -39.24 -17.31
CA PRO A 4 -13.61 -37.92 -17.73
C PRO A 4 -13.15 -37.90 -19.19
N PRO A 5 -12.54 -36.79 -19.64
CA PRO A 5 -11.39 -36.96 -20.51
C PRO A 5 -10.19 -36.11 -20.06
N ARG A 6 -9.00 -36.73 -20.12
CA ARG A 6 -7.73 -36.02 -20.24
C ARG A 6 -7.19 -36.27 -21.64
N LEU A 7 -6.92 -35.15 -22.30
CA LEU A 7 -6.08 -34.90 -23.48
C LEU A 7 -5.09 -36.01 -23.83
N HIS A 8 -4.96 -36.30 -25.13
CA HIS A 8 -3.67 -36.48 -25.81
C HIS A 8 -3.81 -36.14 -27.31
N SER A 9 -2.90 -35.29 -27.80
CA SER A 9 -2.23 -35.35 -29.12
C SER A 9 -3.08 -35.04 -30.38
N LEU A 10 -2.90 -33.93 -31.11
CA LEU A 10 -1.78 -33.42 -31.94
C LEU A 10 -2.11 -33.54 -33.44
N LEU A 11 -1.88 -32.43 -34.17
CA LEU A 11 -1.59 -32.27 -35.61
C LEU A 11 -2.78 -32.31 -36.60
N VAL A 12 -3.24 -31.15 -37.10
CA VAL A 12 -2.79 -30.43 -38.34
C VAL A 12 -3.31 -31.09 -39.63
N SER A 13 -4.16 -30.39 -40.39
CA SER A 13 -3.88 -29.99 -41.80
C SER A 13 -5.10 -29.39 -42.53
N ALA A 14 -4.81 -28.28 -43.23
CA ALA A 14 -5.36 -27.81 -44.50
C ALA A 14 -6.76 -27.12 -44.59
N CYS A 15 -6.66 -25.82 -44.80
CA CYS A 15 -7.58 -24.87 -45.43
C CYS A 15 -8.54 -25.42 -46.51
N ALA A 16 -9.78 -24.96 -46.45
CA ALA A 16 -10.58 -24.65 -47.64
C ALA A 16 -11.39 -23.38 -47.35
N PHE A 17 -11.05 -22.30 -48.06
CA PHE A 17 -11.79 -21.03 -48.09
C PHE A 17 -13.07 -21.23 -48.91
N LEU A 18 -14.23 -20.91 -48.32
CA LEU A 18 -15.40 -20.47 -49.06
C LEU A 18 -16.04 -19.27 -48.35
N ALA A 19 -16.36 -18.26 -49.14
CA ALA A 19 -16.60 -16.88 -48.75
C ALA A 19 -17.99 -16.60 -48.15
N CYS A 20 -18.10 -15.36 -47.62
CA CYS A 20 -19.30 -14.55 -47.40
C CYS A 20 -19.74 -14.41 -45.93
N GLY A 21 -19.59 -13.19 -45.41
CA GLY A 21 -20.06 -12.78 -44.09
C GLY A 21 -19.13 -11.78 -43.42
N THR A 22 -18.97 -10.58 -43.99
CA THR A 22 -18.36 -9.44 -43.29
C THR A 22 -19.24 -9.02 -42.12
N SER A 23 -19.06 -9.64 -40.96
CA SER A 23 -19.26 -8.94 -39.71
C SER A 23 -17.91 -8.36 -39.32
N LEU A 24 -17.74 -7.05 -39.49
CA LEU A 24 -16.79 -6.26 -38.73
C LEU A 24 -17.02 -6.63 -37.26
N GLY A 25 -16.22 -7.54 -36.73
CA GLY A 25 -16.05 -7.67 -35.30
C GLY A 25 -15.41 -6.37 -34.88
N ALA A 26 -16.22 -5.44 -34.36
CA ALA A 26 -15.69 -4.40 -33.52
C ALA A 26 -14.90 -5.13 -32.44
N THR A 27 -13.57 -5.08 -32.55
CA THR A 27 -12.74 -5.07 -31.36
C THR A 27 -13.35 -3.96 -30.53
N ALA A 28 -14.09 -4.33 -29.47
CA ALA A 28 -14.39 -3.38 -28.42
C ALA A 28 -13.01 -2.93 -27.94
N ASP A 29 -12.56 -1.82 -28.50
CA ASP A 29 -11.36 -1.13 -28.11
C ASP A 29 -11.62 -0.82 -26.65
N ALA A 30 -10.97 -1.57 -25.76
CA ALA A 30 -11.12 -1.38 -24.34
C ALA A 30 -10.70 0.07 -24.12
N ALA A 31 -11.67 0.94 -23.86
CA ALA A 31 -11.42 2.37 -23.75
C ALA A 31 -10.23 2.55 -22.80
N PRO A 32 -9.21 3.32 -23.20
CA PRO A 32 -7.98 3.43 -22.44
C PRO A 32 -8.33 3.78 -20.99
N PHE A 33 -8.03 2.85 -20.09
CA PHE A 33 -8.30 3.02 -18.67
C PHE A 33 -7.19 3.89 -18.08
N PRO A 34 -7.52 4.87 -17.22
CA PRO A 34 -8.85 5.36 -16.85
C PRO A 34 -9.42 6.40 -17.84
N THR A 35 -10.74 6.48 -17.98
CA THR A 35 -11.42 7.44 -18.88
C THR A 35 -11.54 8.86 -18.31
N HIS A 36 -11.26 9.03 -17.01
CA HIS A 36 -11.28 10.31 -16.29
C HIS A 36 -10.10 10.37 -15.30
N PRO A 37 -9.68 11.59 -14.89
CA PRO A 37 -8.65 11.74 -13.86
C PRO A 37 -8.99 10.99 -12.58
N ILE A 38 -7.99 10.32 -12.00
CA ILE A 38 -8.12 9.64 -10.71
C ILE A 38 -7.94 10.66 -9.61
N ARG A 39 -8.89 10.79 -8.69
CA ARG A 39 -8.73 11.60 -7.47
C ARG A 39 -8.18 10.72 -6.35
N LEU A 40 -6.99 11.09 -5.88
CA LEU A 40 -6.33 10.52 -4.73
C LEU A 40 -6.54 11.46 -3.54
N VAL A 41 -7.37 11.07 -2.57
CA VAL A 41 -7.67 11.89 -1.40
C VAL A 41 -6.63 11.68 -0.30
N VAL A 42 -6.15 12.79 0.27
CA VAL A 42 -5.28 12.84 1.44
C VAL A 42 -6.06 13.56 2.54
N PRO A 43 -6.57 12.87 3.57
CA PRO A 43 -7.47 13.48 4.56
C PRO A 43 -6.73 14.32 5.63
N PHE A 44 -5.63 14.95 5.23
CA PHE A 44 -4.71 15.73 6.05
C PHE A 44 -4.30 16.99 5.29
N THR A 45 -3.63 17.90 6.00
CA THR A 45 -3.01 19.09 5.40
C THR A 45 -1.99 18.73 4.33
N SER A 46 -1.82 19.62 3.36
CA SER A 46 -0.75 19.55 2.37
C SER A 46 0.63 19.65 3.03
N GLY A 47 1.67 19.12 2.38
CA GLY A 47 3.04 19.16 2.89
C GLY A 47 3.37 18.09 3.94
N GLY A 48 2.37 17.39 4.49
CA GLY A 48 2.59 16.21 5.34
C GLY A 48 3.13 15.00 4.55
N ILE A 49 3.67 14.01 5.26
CA ILE A 49 4.21 12.76 4.67
C ILE A 49 3.21 12.09 3.71
N ALA A 50 1.92 12.03 4.09
CA ALA A 50 0.88 11.44 3.26
C ALA A 50 0.67 12.19 1.94
N ASP A 51 0.75 13.52 1.95
CA ASP A 51 0.63 14.36 0.75
C ASP A 51 1.81 14.14 -0.20
N VAL A 52 3.02 14.25 0.35
CA VAL A 52 4.28 14.07 -0.38
C VAL A 52 4.31 12.70 -1.07
N MET A 53 3.97 11.63 -0.36
CA MET A 53 3.93 10.29 -0.93
C MET A 53 2.86 10.13 -2.02
N SER A 54 1.72 10.80 -1.84
CA SER A 54 0.64 10.80 -2.84
C SER A 54 1.06 11.50 -4.12
N ARG A 55 1.80 12.60 -4.02
CA ARG A 55 2.33 13.32 -5.19
C ARG A 55 3.40 12.52 -5.93
N VAL A 56 4.32 11.89 -5.20
CA VAL A 56 5.33 11.00 -5.81
C VAL A 56 4.67 9.83 -6.54
N LEU A 57 3.66 9.19 -5.91
CA LEU A 57 2.91 8.12 -6.56
C LEU A 57 2.14 8.66 -7.78
N ALA A 58 1.47 9.81 -7.66
CA ALA A 58 0.67 10.40 -8.71
C ALA A 58 1.49 10.67 -9.98
N GLU A 59 2.70 11.23 -9.85
CA GLU A 59 3.59 11.46 -11.00
C GLU A 59 3.99 10.14 -11.68
N LYS A 60 4.33 9.12 -10.89
CA LYS A 60 4.69 7.79 -11.43
C LYS A 60 3.51 7.08 -12.10
N LEU A 61 2.32 7.18 -11.51
CA LEU A 61 1.10 6.64 -12.10
C LEU A 61 0.71 7.39 -13.37
N LYS A 62 0.92 8.70 -13.43
CA LYS A 62 0.69 9.50 -14.64
C LYS A 62 1.60 9.05 -15.78
N GLU A 63 2.88 8.80 -15.50
CA GLU A 63 3.82 8.22 -16.49
C GLU A 63 3.34 6.84 -17.00
N SER A 64 2.82 5.99 -16.10
CA SER A 64 2.42 4.62 -16.45
C SER A 64 1.03 4.49 -17.09
N LEU A 65 0.06 5.31 -16.67
CA LEU A 65 -1.34 5.24 -17.09
C LEU A 65 -1.66 6.21 -18.24
N GLY A 66 -0.78 7.18 -18.50
CA GLY A 66 -1.05 8.25 -19.47
C GLY A 66 -2.20 9.18 -19.06
N GLN A 67 -2.63 9.12 -17.79
CA GLN A 67 -3.77 9.84 -17.26
C GLN A 67 -3.41 10.58 -15.97
N SER A 68 -4.06 11.71 -15.74
CA SER A 68 -3.77 12.55 -14.56
C SER A 68 -4.27 11.88 -13.28
N VAL A 69 -3.42 11.87 -12.25
CA VAL A 69 -3.79 11.53 -10.88
C VAL A 69 -3.75 12.84 -10.07
N VAL A 70 -4.92 13.29 -9.62
CA VAL A 70 -5.08 14.54 -8.88
C VAL A 70 -5.05 14.23 -7.38
N VAL A 71 -4.07 14.81 -6.68
CA VAL A 71 -3.97 14.71 -5.21
C VAL A 71 -4.81 15.80 -4.57
N GLU A 72 -5.83 15.42 -3.80
CA GLU A 72 -6.73 16.32 -3.09
C GLU A 72 -6.51 16.24 -1.58
N ASN A 73 -5.96 17.30 -0.98
CA ASN A 73 -5.88 17.42 0.48
C ASN A 73 -7.23 17.83 1.06
N ARG A 74 -7.69 17.14 2.11
CA ARG A 74 -8.91 17.46 2.87
C ARG A 74 -8.56 17.59 4.36
N PRO A 75 -8.01 18.74 4.79
CA PRO A 75 -7.60 18.96 6.18
C PRO A 75 -8.74 18.73 7.17
N GLY A 76 -8.44 18.13 8.32
CA GLY A 76 -9.43 17.91 9.40
C GLY A 76 -10.37 16.72 9.21
N ALA A 77 -10.36 16.05 8.05
CA ALA A 77 -11.17 14.86 7.80
C ALA A 77 -10.67 13.65 8.61
N GLY A 78 -9.35 13.42 8.62
CA GLY A 78 -8.74 12.22 9.22
C GLY A 78 -9.05 10.93 8.46
N THR A 79 -8.37 9.84 8.82
CA THR A 79 -8.39 8.58 8.05
C THR A 79 -9.80 8.01 7.85
N MET A 80 -10.65 8.01 8.89
CA MET A 80 -12.00 7.41 8.81
C MET A 80 -12.93 8.17 7.86
N GLN A 81 -12.89 9.51 7.87
CA GLN A 81 -13.68 10.29 6.93
C GLN A 81 -13.16 10.12 5.50
N GLY A 82 -11.84 10.09 5.30
CA GLY A 82 -11.24 9.78 4.00
C GLY A 82 -11.68 8.42 3.45
N LEU A 83 -11.73 7.39 4.30
CA LEU A 83 -12.24 6.07 3.91
C LEU A 83 -13.71 6.13 3.49
N ASN A 84 -14.55 6.86 4.22
CA ASN A 84 -15.95 7.06 3.85
C ASN A 84 -16.10 7.81 2.51
N ASP A 85 -15.26 8.80 2.23
CA ASP A 85 -15.25 9.52 0.96
C ASP A 85 -14.93 8.60 -0.23
N VAL A 86 -14.00 7.66 -0.06
CA VAL A 86 -13.69 6.66 -1.09
C VAL A 86 -14.86 5.68 -1.26
N VAL A 87 -15.45 5.19 -0.16
CA VAL A 87 -16.62 4.31 -0.19
C VAL A 87 -17.81 4.99 -0.88
N ALA A 88 -18.00 6.29 -0.67
CA ALA A 88 -19.07 7.07 -1.29
C ALA A 88 -18.77 7.47 -2.75
N GLY A 89 -17.55 7.25 -3.26
CA GLY A 89 -17.14 7.64 -4.61
C GLY A 89 -16.78 9.13 -4.76
N HIS A 90 -16.67 9.88 -3.65
CA HIS A 90 -16.19 11.26 -3.66
C HIS A 90 -14.70 11.38 -4.04
N ALA A 91 -13.95 10.30 -3.88
CA ALA A 91 -12.59 10.11 -4.38
C ALA A 91 -12.42 8.63 -4.79
N GLN A 92 -11.44 8.32 -5.64
CA GLN A 92 -11.27 6.96 -6.15
C GLN A 92 -10.21 6.18 -5.37
N VAL A 93 -9.17 6.86 -4.86
CA VAL A 93 -8.02 6.21 -4.22
C VAL A 93 -7.63 6.99 -2.97
N MET A 94 -7.10 6.30 -1.97
CA MET A 94 -6.40 6.91 -0.84
C MET A 94 -5.33 5.97 -0.30
N PHE A 95 -4.38 6.51 0.45
CA PHE A 95 -3.58 5.71 1.38
C PHE A 95 -4.27 5.66 2.75
N ALA A 96 -4.29 4.47 3.35
CA ALA A 96 -4.85 4.25 4.68
C ALA A 96 -4.02 3.24 5.45
N ASP A 97 -3.98 3.37 6.77
CA ASP A 97 -3.47 2.31 7.63
C ASP A 97 -4.34 1.06 7.46
N LEU A 98 -3.69 -0.10 7.31
CA LEU A 98 -4.38 -1.36 7.06
C LEU A 98 -5.38 -1.70 8.17
N ALA A 99 -5.03 -1.41 9.43
CA ALA A 99 -5.91 -1.61 10.57
C ALA A 99 -7.24 -0.85 10.44
N ALA A 100 -7.21 0.39 9.93
CA ALA A 100 -8.40 1.22 9.75
C ALA A 100 -9.24 0.77 8.54
N ALA A 101 -8.59 0.37 7.45
CA ALA A 101 -9.28 -0.04 6.22
C ALA A 101 -9.85 -1.46 6.28
N ASP A 102 -9.35 -2.33 7.18
CA ASP A 102 -9.63 -3.77 7.17
C ASP A 102 -11.13 -4.10 7.22
N ALA A 103 -11.91 -3.40 8.05
CA ALA A 103 -13.35 -3.65 8.14
C ALA A 103 -14.09 -3.35 6.81
N PHE A 104 -13.70 -2.29 6.11
CA PHE A 104 -14.28 -1.94 4.81
C PHE A 104 -13.89 -2.93 3.72
N ILE A 105 -12.65 -3.41 3.76
CA ILE A 105 -12.12 -4.40 2.80
C ILE A 105 -12.82 -5.75 3.00
N LYS A 106 -12.94 -6.21 4.25
CA LYS A 106 -13.68 -7.44 4.59
C LYS A 106 -15.16 -7.36 4.21
N ALA A 107 -15.76 -6.18 4.30
CA ALA A 107 -17.13 -5.93 3.87
C ALA A 107 -17.28 -5.77 2.35
N GLY A 108 -16.20 -5.87 1.57
CA GLY A 108 -16.23 -5.70 0.10
C GLY A 108 -16.51 -4.27 -0.36
N LYS A 109 -16.42 -3.27 0.54
CA LYS A 109 -16.65 -1.85 0.22
C LYS A 109 -15.43 -1.16 -0.36
N LEU A 110 -14.23 -1.71 -0.08
CA LEU A 110 -12.96 -1.21 -0.60
C LEU A 110 -12.13 -2.37 -1.13
N THR A 111 -11.38 -2.10 -2.19
CA THR A 111 -10.39 -3.02 -2.75
C THR A 111 -9.01 -2.54 -2.38
N ALA A 112 -8.20 -3.40 -1.75
CA ALA A 112 -6.80 -3.12 -1.51
C ALA A 112 -6.02 -3.24 -2.83
N LEU A 113 -5.41 -2.14 -3.28
CA LEU A 113 -4.61 -2.12 -4.52
C LEU A 113 -3.17 -2.62 -4.30
N GLY A 114 -2.63 -2.49 -3.10
CA GLY A 114 -1.30 -2.98 -2.75
C GLY A 114 -0.82 -2.44 -1.40
N LEU A 115 0.15 -3.13 -0.82
CA LEU A 115 0.83 -2.67 0.39
C LEU A 115 1.89 -1.62 0.03
N THR A 116 1.99 -0.57 0.83
CA THR A 116 3.02 0.47 0.66
C THR A 116 4.37 0.05 1.25
N SER A 117 4.45 -1.08 1.96
CA SER A 117 5.68 -1.64 2.52
C SER A 117 6.64 -2.13 1.42
N ALA A 118 7.94 -2.10 1.69
CA ALA A 118 8.95 -2.60 0.75
C ALA A 118 8.81 -4.12 0.52
N GLN A 119 8.40 -4.86 1.56
CA GLN A 119 8.20 -6.30 1.55
C GLN A 119 6.75 -6.65 1.89
N PRO A 120 6.23 -7.79 1.42
CA PRO A 120 4.89 -8.26 1.81
C PRO A 120 4.76 -8.35 3.33
N SER A 121 3.60 -7.98 3.85
CA SER A 121 3.30 -8.09 5.27
C SER A 121 3.12 -9.56 5.65
N PRO A 122 3.80 -10.08 6.70
CA PRO A 122 3.52 -11.41 7.23
C PRO A 122 2.05 -11.59 7.67
N SER A 123 1.38 -10.51 8.04
CA SER A 123 -0.06 -10.50 8.37
C SER A 123 -0.96 -10.52 7.13
N ARG A 124 -0.42 -10.23 5.93
CA ARG A 124 -1.10 -10.24 4.62
C ARG A 124 -0.19 -10.80 3.51
N PRO A 125 0.27 -12.07 3.61
CA PRO A 125 1.24 -12.62 2.66
C PRO A 125 0.70 -12.73 1.23
N GLN A 126 -0.62 -12.74 1.07
CA GLN A 126 -1.31 -12.81 -0.21
C GLN A 126 -1.43 -11.45 -0.91
N TRP A 127 -1.05 -10.34 -0.26
CA TRP A 127 -1.12 -9.01 -0.87
C TRP A 127 0.23 -8.61 -1.46
N GLN A 128 0.20 -8.10 -2.68
CA GLN A 128 1.36 -7.56 -3.38
C GLN A 128 1.73 -6.17 -2.84
N THR A 129 3.01 -5.81 -2.89
CA THR A 129 3.45 -4.43 -2.60
C THR A 129 3.36 -3.54 -3.84
N ILE A 130 3.25 -2.22 -3.64
CA ILE A 130 3.33 -1.24 -4.75
C ILE A 130 4.67 -1.36 -5.49
N ALA A 131 5.75 -1.69 -4.79
CA ALA A 131 7.05 -1.94 -5.40
C ALA A 131 7.01 -3.10 -6.39
N GLN A 132 6.33 -4.19 -6.03
CA GLN A 132 6.16 -5.35 -6.90
C GLN A 132 5.14 -5.10 -8.02
N ALA A 133 4.21 -4.16 -7.82
CA ALA A 133 3.14 -3.85 -8.76
C ALA A 133 3.54 -2.86 -9.88
N GLY A 134 4.83 -2.53 -10.00
CA GLY A 134 5.35 -1.71 -11.10
C GLY A 134 6.05 -0.42 -10.69
N LEU A 135 6.22 -0.15 -9.39
CA LEU A 135 7.02 0.98 -8.90
C LEU A 135 8.24 0.52 -8.07
N PRO A 136 9.26 -0.09 -8.69
CA PRO A 136 10.46 -0.53 -7.97
C PRO A 136 11.06 0.57 -7.09
N GLY A 137 11.41 0.23 -5.85
CA GLY A 137 11.96 1.18 -4.87
C GLY A 137 10.91 1.99 -4.09
N TYR A 138 9.61 1.88 -4.44
CA TYR A 138 8.55 2.49 -3.64
C TYR A 138 8.43 1.80 -2.28
N ALA A 139 8.58 2.56 -1.20
CA ALA A 139 8.30 2.09 0.14
C ALA A 139 7.88 3.26 1.03
N SER A 140 6.75 3.13 1.70
CA SER A 140 6.28 4.03 2.74
C SER A 140 5.53 3.21 3.77
N THR A 141 6.05 3.15 4.99
CA THR A 141 5.42 2.40 6.08
C THR A 141 5.43 3.29 7.31
N SER A 142 4.27 3.41 7.96
CA SER A 142 4.19 4.01 9.28
C SER A 142 4.75 3.02 10.31
N TRP A 143 5.53 3.50 11.27
CA TRP A 143 6.10 2.68 12.33
C TRP A 143 5.70 3.20 13.71
N LEU A 144 5.57 2.27 14.65
CA LEU A 144 5.32 2.55 16.05
C LEU A 144 6.48 2.00 16.87
N GLY A 145 6.91 2.76 17.89
CA GLY A 145 7.97 2.32 18.77
C GLY A 145 7.96 3.03 20.12
N LEU A 146 8.75 2.51 21.05
CA LEU A 146 8.88 3.05 22.40
C LEU A 146 10.14 3.90 22.49
N LEU A 147 10.00 5.11 23.04
CA LEU A 147 11.08 6.05 23.30
C LEU A 147 11.16 6.32 24.80
N ALA A 148 12.35 6.71 25.27
CA ALA A 148 12.61 7.11 26.64
C ALA A 148 13.34 8.46 26.66
N PRO A 149 13.28 9.24 27.76
CA PRO A 149 14.04 10.48 27.89
C PRO A 149 15.54 10.29 27.59
N ALA A 150 16.18 11.28 26.99
CA ALA A 150 17.56 11.17 26.50
C ALA A 150 18.57 10.73 27.57
N ASN A 151 18.35 11.12 28.83
CA ASN A 151 19.24 10.81 29.95
C ASN A 151 18.85 9.52 30.70
N THR A 152 17.99 8.67 30.13
CA THR A 152 17.63 7.39 30.74
C THR A 152 18.86 6.47 30.81
N PRO A 153 19.22 5.93 31.99
CA PRO A 153 20.40 5.07 32.11
C PRO A 153 20.36 3.85 31.18
N PRO A 154 21.48 3.46 30.54
CA PRO A 154 21.51 2.35 29.58
C PRO A 154 20.96 1.03 30.14
N GLN A 155 21.20 0.75 31.41
CA GLN A 155 20.68 -0.45 32.09
C GLN A 155 19.14 -0.49 32.16
N VAL A 156 18.49 0.67 32.31
CA VAL A 156 17.02 0.78 32.31
C VAL A 156 16.48 0.54 30.91
N ILE A 157 17.14 1.11 29.89
CA ILE A 157 16.80 0.88 28.48
C ILE A 157 16.93 -0.61 28.14
N GLY A 158 18.02 -1.25 28.55
CA GLY A 158 18.25 -2.68 28.34
C GLY A 158 17.15 -3.53 28.97
N ARG A 159 16.83 -3.28 30.25
CA ARG A 159 15.77 -4.01 30.95
C ARG A 159 14.39 -3.82 30.32
N LEU A 160 14.07 -2.60 29.89
CA LEU A 160 12.80 -2.32 29.19
C LEU A 160 12.75 -3.05 27.85
N ASN A 161 13.82 -3.00 27.06
CA ASN A 161 13.90 -3.69 25.78
C ASN A 161 13.75 -5.21 25.95
N GLU A 162 14.46 -5.81 26.90
CA GLU A 162 14.32 -7.24 27.20
C GLU A 162 12.90 -7.63 27.58
N ALA A 163 12.23 -6.84 28.43
CA ALA A 163 10.85 -7.08 28.82
C ALA A 163 9.90 -7.02 27.61
N VAL A 164 10.06 -6.03 26.73
CA VAL A 164 9.28 -5.89 25.50
C VAL A 164 9.54 -7.07 24.56
N LEU A 165 10.81 -7.41 24.30
CA LEU A 165 11.16 -8.54 23.44
C LEU A 165 10.62 -9.87 23.99
N LYS A 166 10.63 -10.06 25.31
CA LYS A 166 10.01 -11.21 25.97
C LYS A 166 8.50 -11.24 25.74
N ALA A 167 7.81 -10.11 25.90
CA ALA A 167 6.38 -10.01 25.63
C ALA A 167 6.04 -10.29 24.16
N LEU A 168 6.82 -9.75 23.22
CA LEU A 168 6.64 -9.98 21.78
C LEU A 168 6.92 -11.42 21.35
N ARG A 169 7.58 -12.24 22.18
CA ARG A 169 7.73 -13.68 21.94
C ARG A 169 6.49 -14.49 22.33
N ASN A 170 5.61 -13.95 23.17
CA ASN A 170 4.38 -14.62 23.60
C ASN A 170 3.41 -14.79 22.40
N GLY A 171 2.90 -16.01 22.20
CA GLY A 171 2.02 -16.33 21.07
C GLY A 171 0.71 -15.57 21.05
N GLU A 172 0.09 -15.32 22.21
CA GLU A 172 -1.14 -14.54 22.32
C GLU A 172 -0.90 -13.08 21.95
N VAL A 173 0.21 -12.49 22.43
CA VAL A 173 0.60 -11.12 22.06
C VAL A 173 0.80 -11.01 20.54
N LYS A 174 1.56 -11.94 19.95
CA LYS A 174 1.75 -11.99 18.49
C LYS A 174 0.41 -12.08 17.74
N ALA A 175 -0.48 -12.95 18.19
CA ALA A 175 -1.80 -13.12 17.58
C ALA A 175 -2.64 -11.85 17.65
N ARG A 176 -2.60 -11.12 18.77
CA ARG A 176 -3.30 -9.82 18.92
C ARG A 176 -2.78 -8.77 17.94
N PHE A 177 -1.46 -8.63 17.80
CA PHE A 177 -0.87 -7.70 16.83
C PHE A 177 -1.23 -8.09 15.39
N ALA A 178 -1.14 -9.37 15.04
CA ALA A 178 -1.55 -9.86 13.72
C ALA A 178 -3.04 -9.62 13.43
N ALA A 179 -3.92 -9.82 14.42
CA ALA A 179 -5.35 -9.53 14.29
C ALA A 179 -5.65 -8.04 14.04
N LEU A 180 -4.77 -7.15 14.53
CA LEU A 180 -4.82 -5.71 14.28
C LEU A 180 -4.07 -5.29 13.00
N ASN A 181 -3.54 -6.25 12.22
CA ASN A 181 -2.71 -6.00 11.05
C ASN A 181 -1.44 -5.18 11.33
N VAL A 182 -0.84 -5.39 12.49
CA VAL A 182 0.41 -4.74 12.90
C VAL A 182 1.54 -5.76 12.84
N ASP A 183 2.50 -5.51 11.96
CA ASP A 183 3.68 -6.34 11.84
C ASP A 183 4.68 -6.02 12.95
N LEU A 184 5.16 -7.07 13.62
CA LEU A 184 6.14 -6.93 14.68
C LEU A 184 7.55 -6.77 14.11
N ALA A 185 8.25 -5.70 14.51
CA ALA A 185 9.65 -5.43 14.14
C ALA A 185 10.56 -5.38 15.39
N PRO A 186 10.74 -6.49 16.12
CA PRO A 186 11.61 -6.52 17.30
C PRO A 186 13.06 -6.17 16.91
N SER A 187 13.69 -5.29 17.69
CA SER A 187 15.06 -4.83 17.44
C SER A 187 15.77 -4.43 18.74
N SER A 188 17.10 -4.26 18.68
CA SER A 188 17.87 -3.72 19.79
C SER A 188 17.70 -2.19 19.89
N PRO A 189 17.95 -1.56 21.05
CA PRO A 189 17.92 -0.11 21.19
C PRO A 189 18.83 0.61 20.19
N GLU A 190 20.03 0.07 19.93
CA GLU A 190 20.98 0.64 18.97
C GLU A 190 20.47 0.53 17.52
N ALA A 191 19.88 -0.61 17.17
CA ALA A 191 19.32 -0.80 15.84
C ALA A 191 18.13 0.14 15.60
N PHE A 192 17.25 0.28 16.60
CA PHE A 192 16.11 1.18 16.51
C PHE A 192 16.54 2.65 16.45
N ARG A 193 17.56 3.06 17.21
CA ARG A 193 18.15 4.39 17.12
C ARG A 193 18.69 4.69 15.72
N ARG A 194 19.45 3.75 15.13
CA ARG A 194 19.95 3.89 13.75
C ARG A 194 18.81 4.01 12.75
N PHE A 195 17.76 3.20 12.91
CA PHE A 195 16.58 3.27 12.07
C PHE A 195 15.94 4.66 12.11
N ILE A 196 15.63 5.18 13.30
CA ILE A 196 15.05 6.53 13.46
C ILE A 196 15.92 7.60 12.78
N SER A 197 17.24 7.57 13.00
CA SER A 197 18.15 8.53 12.36
C SER A 197 18.14 8.43 10.84
N SER A 198 18.14 7.21 10.29
CA SER A 198 18.11 6.98 8.83
C SER A 198 16.77 7.38 8.21
N ASP A 199 15.66 7.10 8.89
CA ASP A 199 14.32 7.42 8.43
C ASP A 199 14.10 8.94 8.45
N ALA A 200 14.51 9.62 9.53
CA ALA A 200 14.47 11.08 9.62
C ALA A 200 15.31 11.76 8.52
N ALA A 201 16.51 11.24 8.22
CA ALA A 201 17.34 11.74 7.13
C ALA A 201 16.66 11.57 5.77
N ARG A 202 16.11 10.38 5.49
CA ARG A 202 15.37 10.08 4.26
C ARG A 202 14.17 11.02 4.08
N TRP A 203 13.35 11.19 5.11
CA TRP A 203 12.18 12.07 5.03
C TRP A 203 12.56 13.55 4.90
N SER A 204 13.67 13.98 5.51
CA SER A 204 14.19 15.34 5.34
C SER A 204 14.69 15.63 3.92
N GLU A 205 15.25 14.62 3.23
CA GLU A 205 15.62 14.72 1.82
C GLU A 205 14.38 14.83 0.93
N ILE A 206 13.39 13.95 1.13
CA ILE A 206 12.15 13.96 0.36
C ILE A 206 11.38 15.29 0.55
N ALA A 207 11.27 15.80 1.78
CA ALA A 207 10.60 17.06 2.06
C ALA A 207 11.25 18.23 1.31
N ARG A 208 12.59 18.31 1.33
CA ARG A 208 13.34 19.33 0.57
C ARG A 208 13.15 19.20 -0.94
N ALA A 209 13.20 17.98 -1.48
CA ALA A 209 13.03 17.75 -2.91
C ALA A 209 11.62 18.10 -3.42
N THR A 210 10.61 17.99 -2.57
CA THR A 210 9.21 18.23 -2.93
C THR A 210 8.69 19.62 -2.56
N GLY A 211 9.50 20.43 -1.87
CA GLY A 211 9.09 21.74 -1.37
C GLY A 211 8.04 21.66 -0.25
N ALA A 212 7.87 20.49 0.36
CA ALA A 212 6.92 20.27 1.44
C ALA A 212 7.39 20.99 2.71
N ALA A 213 6.53 21.86 3.24
CA ALA A 213 6.75 22.58 4.48
C ALA A 213 5.58 22.31 5.44
N VAL A 214 5.88 22.31 6.74
CA VAL A 214 4.85 22.36 7.79
C VAL A 214 4.39 23.81 7.87
N GLU A 215 3.16 24.08 7.42
CA GLU A 215 2.47 25.36 7.69
C GLU A 215 1.90 25.40 9.11
#